data_AF-A0AAJ2U9U9-F1
#
_entry.id   AF-A0AAJ2U9U9-F1
#
_cell.length_a   1.000
_cell.length_b   1.000
_cell.length_c   1.000
_cell.angle_alpha   90.00
_cell.angle_beta   90.00
_cell.angle_gamma   90.00
#
_symmetry.space_group_name_H-M   'P 1'
#
loop_
_entity.id
_entity.type
_entity.pdbx_description
1 polymer ?
#
loop_
_entity_poly.entity_id
_entity_poly.type
_entity_poly.pdbx_seq_one_letter_code
_entity_poly.pdbx_strand_id
1 'polypeptide(L)' 'MYAYLWRSLPGPRPVRVALVLILLAAVFLLLMEVVFPWVAQQLPHTDVTV' A
#
# COMPACT_ATOMS: atom_id res chain seq x y z
N MET A 1 8.24 -17.68 -24.66
CA MET A 1 8.79 -17.55 -23.29
C MET A 1 8.23 -16.37 -22.47
N TYR A 2 7.34 -15.52 -23.00
CA TYR A 2 6.53 -14.57 -22.18
C TYR A 2 5.14 -15.10 -21.80
N ALA A 3 4.70 -16.21 -22.40
CA ALA A 3 3.36 -16.74 -22.21
C ALA A 3 3.10 -17.30 -20.79
N TYR A 4 4.14 -17.79 -20.11
CA TYR A 4 4.00 -18.39 -18.77
C TYR A 4 3.65 -17.32 -17.71
N LEU A 5 4.28 -16.14 -17.79
CA LEU A 5 4.00 -15.00 -16.91
C LEU A 5 2.59 -14.43 -17.12
N TRP A 6 2.07 -14.54 -18.34
CA TRP A 6 0.70 -14.15 -18.69
C TRP A 6 -0.36 -15.17 -18.26
N ARG A 7 0.04 -16.38 -17.86
CA ARG A 7 -0.87 -17.48 -17.51
C ARG A 7 -1.01 -17.70 -16.00
N SER A 8 -0.05 -17.21 -15.20
CA SER A 8 -0.05 -17.39 -13.74
C SER A 8 -0.88 -16.40 -12.93
N LEU A 9 -1.28 -15.24 -13.46
CA LEU A 9 -2.25 -14.43 -12.72
C LEU A 9 -3.68 -14.74 -13.20
N PRO A 10 -4.56 -15.19 -12.30
CA PRO A 10 -5.95 -15.49 -12.63
C PRO A 10 -6.68 -14.20 -12.99
N GLY A 11 -7.36 -14.21 -14.14
CA GLY A 11 -8.25 -13.14 -14.58
C GLY A 11 -7.73 -12.28 -15.75
N PRO A 12 -8.66 -11.69 -16.52
CA PRO A 12 -8.35 -10.84 -17.67
C PRO A 12 -7.53 -9.61 -17.24
N ARG A 13 -6.76 -9.02 -18.18
CA ARG A 13 -5.92 -7.80 -17.98
C ARG A 13 -6.49 -6.77 -16.99
N PRO A 14 -7.77 -6.36 -17.08
CA PRO A 14 -8.37 -5.41 -16.13
C PRO A 14 -8.40 -5.91 -14.67
N VAL A 15 -8.59 -7.20 -14.42
CA VAL A 15 -8.64 -7.77 -13.06
C VAL A 15 -7.28 -7.70 -12.38
N ARG A 16 -6.18 -7.92 -13.12
CA ARG A 16 -4.82 -7.73 -12.59
C ARG A 16 -4.57 -6.28 -12.21
N VAL A 17 -4.98 -5.34 -13.08
CA VAL A 17 -4.82 -3.91 -12.82
C VAL A 17 -5.64 -3.49 -11.60
N ALA A 18 -6.88 -3.97 -11.49
CA ALA A 18 -7.73 -3.73 -10.33
C ALA A 18 -7.11 -4.30 -9.04
N LEU A 19 -6.57 -5.52 -9.05
CA LEU A 19 -5.89 -6.11 -7.89
C LEU A 19 -4.66 -5.31 -7.46
N VAL A 20 -3.84 -4.87 -8.41
CA VAL A 20 -2.66 -4.05 -8.12
C VAL A 20 -3.08 -2.69 -7.55
N LEU A 21 -4.12 -2.06 -8.10
CA LEU A 21 -4.67 -0.81 -7.58
C LEU A 21 -5.21 -0.98 -6.15
N ILE A 22 -5.93 -2.07 -5.88
CA ILE A 22 -6.45 -2.39 -4.54
C ILE A 22 -5.30 -2.59 -3.56
N LEU A 23 -4.27 -3.37 -3.93
CA LEU A 23 -3.10 -3.57 -3.09
C LEU A 23 -2.37 -2.25 -2.79
N LEU A 24 -2.21 -1.41 -3.81
CA LEU A 24 -1.55 -0.12 -3.66
C LEU A 24 -2.35 0.83 -2.76
N ALA A 25 -3.67 0.87 -2.92
CA ALA A 25 -4.56 1.62 -2.04
C ALA A 25 -4.53 1.08 -0.60
N ALA A 26 -4.54 -0.24 -0.42
CA ALA A 26 -4.46 -0.86 0.90
C ALA A 26 -3.14 -0.53 1.62
N VAL A 27 -2.01 -0.58 0.91
CA VAL A 27 -0.70 -0.19 1.45
C VAL A 27 -0.68 1.30 1.79
N PHE A 28 -1.22 2.16 0.91
CA PHE A 28 -1.30 3.60 1.15
C PHE A 28 -2.11 3.92 2.41
N LEU A 29 -3.30 3.32 2.55
CA LEU A 29 -4.15 3.49 3.74
C LEU A 29 -3.46 2.95 4.99
N LEU A 30 -2.82 1.78 4.93
CA LEU A 30 -2.09 1.22 6.07
C LEU A 30 -0.92 2.10 6.50
N LEU A 31 -0.21 2.71 5.54
CA LEU A 31 0.82 3.69 5.86
C LEU A 31 0.25 4.93 6.55
N MET A 32 -0.86 5.47 6.07
CA MET A 32 -1.48 6.68 6.62
C MET A 32 -2.13 6.44 7.99
N GLU A 33 -2.87 5.34 8.15
CA GLU A 33 -3.66 5.05 9.36
C GLU A 33 -2.85 4.38 10.48
N VAL A 34 -1.78 3.65 10.14
CA VAL A 34 -1.02 2.87 11.14
C VAL A 34 0.42 3.34 11.24
N VAL A 35 1.15 3.39 10.12
CA VAL A 35 2.59 3.68 10.14
C VAL A 35 2.83 5.14 10.54
N PHE A 36 2.09 6.07 9.95
CA PHE A 36 2.25 7.50 10.21
C PHE A 36 2.00 7.87 11.69
N PRO A 37 0.88 7.46 12.34
CA PRO A 37 0.69 7.76 13.75
C PRO A 37 1.72 7.07 14.65
N TRP A 38 2.11 5.83 14.33
CA TRP A 38 3.13 5.11 15.09
C TRP A 38 4.51 5.79 15.00
N VAL A 39 4.86 6.34 13.82
CA VAL A 39 6.08 7.14 13.65
C VAL A 39 5.95 8.48 14.35
N ALA A 40 4.81 9.16 14.26
CA ALA A 40 4.56 10.44 14.93
C ALA A 40 4.69 10.37 16.46
N GLN A 41 4.33 9.22 17.07
CA GLN A 41 4.52 8.98 18.51
C GLN A 41 6.00 8.84 18.92
N GLN A 42 6.88 8.45 17.98
CA GLN A 42 8.29 8.24 18.24
C GLN A 42 9.15 9.45 17.88
N LEU A 43 8.59 10.45 17.19
CA LEU A 43 9.29 11.69 16.93
C LEU A 43 9.52 12.42 18.26
N PRO A 44 10.80 12.65 18.65
CA PRO A 44 11.08 13.55 19.75
C PRO A 44 10.66 14.95 19.31
N HIS A 45 9.88 15.66 20.13
CA HIS A 45 9.39 17.05 19.95
C HIS A 45 7.95 17.19 19.39
N THR A 46 6.99 16.45 19.95
CA THR A 46 5.54 16.76 19.78
C THR A 46 5.02 17.73 20.85
N ASP A 47 5.89 18.27 21.71
CA ASP A 47 5.56 19.29 22.71
C ASP A 47 5.71 20.68 22.07
N VAL A 48 4.62 21.20 21.48
CA VAL A 48 4.49 22.65 21.34
C VAL A 48 4.35 23.23 22.74
N THR A 49 5.45 23.72 23.29
CA THR A 49 5.45 24.50 24.53
C THR A 49 4.64 25.78 24.26
N VAL A 50 3.44 25.85 24.82
CA VAL A 50 2.63 27.08 24.92
C VAL A 50 2.92 27.75 26.25
#